data_AF-A0A6C1PHI7-F1
#
_entry.id   AF-A0A6C1PHI7-F1
#
_cell.length_a   1.000
_cell.length_b   1.000
_cell.length_c   1.000
_cell.angle_alpha   90.00
_cell.angle_beta   90.00
_cell.angle_gamma   90.00
#
_symmetry.space_group_name_H-M   'P 1'
#
loop_
_entity.id
_entity.type
_entity.pdbx_description
1 polymer ?
#
loop_
_entity_poly.entity_id
_entity_poly.type
_entity_poly.pdbx_seq_one_letter_code
_entity_poly.pdbx_strand_id
1 'polypeptide(L)'
;MIAAVAVVAAVLATVSGCPDDSLFASLVHEDSENGLRTYAVTYDGNGATSGTVPETQTKTEGIDLVILGNTGDLTRMGDDFAGWNTSSDGSGTDYAGGAVYSDDTDLTLYAKWMPLYQIGDA
;
A
#
# COMPACT_ATOMS: atom_id res chain seq x y z
N MET A 1 8.83 18.40 -22.52
CA MET A 1 7.77 17.52 -23.03
C MET A 1 8.34 16.10 -22.99
N ILE A 2 8.08 15.33 -21.93
CA ILE A 2 8.67 13.99 -21.76
C ILE A 2 7.71 12.98 -22.37
N ALA A 3 8.22 12.20 -23.32
CA ALA A 3 7.51 11.14 -24.02
C ALA A 3 7.86 9.77 -23.42
N ALA A 4 6.88 8.88 -23.45
CA ALA A 4 6.90 7.49 -23.01
C ALA A 4 7.98 6.63 -23.71
N VAL A 5 8.45 5.57 -23.03
CA VAL A 5 9.21 4.49 -23.67
C VAL A 5 8.70 3.14 -23.17
N ALA A 6 8.09 2.39 -24.08
CA ALA A 6 7.82 0.97 -23.96
C ALA A 6 8.86 0.18 -24.77
N VAL A 7 9.03 -1.10 -24.41
CA VAL A 7 9.73 -2.17 -25.12
C VAL A 7 11.24 -2.27 -24.89
N VAL A 8 11.65 -3.22 -24.03
CA VAL A 8 12.92 -3.94 -24.21
C VAL A 8 12.62 -5.43 -24.04
N ALA A 9 12.29 -6.09 -25.15
CA ALA A 9 12.39 -7.54 -25.30
C ALA A 9 13.50 -7.81 -26.31
N ALA A 10 14.34 -8.81 -26.01
CA ALA A 10 15.42 -9.41 -26.83
C ALA A 10 16.86 -8.90 -26.59
N VAL A 11 17.50 -9.47 -25.56
CA VAL A 11 18.95 -9.79 -25.41
C VAL A 11 18.97 -10.82 -24.26
N LEU A 12 19.52 -12.04 -24.25
CA LEU A 12 20.49 -12.75 -25.07
C LEU A 12 20.29 -14.27 -24.84
N ALA A 13 19.99 -15.06 -25.88
CA ALA A 13 20.02 -16.52 -25.81
C ALA A 13 21.29 -17.04 -26.49
N THR A 14 22.38 -17.29 -25.74
CA THR A 14 23.46 -18.22 -26.11
C THR A 14 24.30 -18.60 -24.89
N VAL A 15 23.90 -19.61 -24.12
CA VAL A 15 24.77 -20.28 -23.13
C VAL A 15 24.61 -21.81 -23.18
N SER A 16 24.33 -22.36 -24.37
CA SER A 16 24.43 -23.80 -24.61
C SER A 16 25.85 -24.14 -25.07
N GLY A 17 26.76 -24.50 -24.16
CA GLY A 17 28.03 -25.07 -24.62
C GLY A 17 29.19 -25.30 -23.64
N CYS A 18 29.21 -24.76 -22.41
CA CYS A 18 30.38 -24.90 -21.54
C CYS A 18 30.18 -26.04 -20.51
N PRO A 19 30.98 -27.13 -20.56
CA PRO A 19 30.80 -28.30 -19.68
C PRO A 19 31.43 -28.17 -18.29
N ASP A 20 32.04 -27.04 -17.94
CA ASP A 20 32.70 -26.84 -16.64
C ASP A 20 32.45 -25.41 -16.15
N ASP A 21 31.24 -25.17 -15.66
CA ASP A 21 30.86 -23.85 -15.18
C ASP A 21 30.41 -23.92 -13.73
N SER A 22 31.40 -24.26 -12.91
CA SER A 22 31.37 -24.18 -11.45
C SER A 22 31.88 -22.81 -10.95
N LEU A 23 31.93 -21.79 -11.80
CA LEU A 23 32.46 -20.45 -11.47
C LEU A 23 31.40 -19.34 -11.42
N PHE A 24 30.14 -19.61 -11.76
CA PHE A 24 29.05 -18.63 -11.57
C PHE A 24 28.70 -18.36 -10.10
N ALA A 25 29.20 -19.18 -9.16
CA ALA A 25 28.80 -19.10 -7.76
C ALA A 25 29.44 -17.93 -6.97
N SER A 26 30.16 -16.99 -7.59
CA SER A 26 30.90 -15.98 -6.81
C SER A 26 31.20 -14.62 -7.45
N LEU A 27 30.79 -14.31 -8.70
CA LEU A 27 31.04 -12.97 -9.24
C LEU A 27 30.07 -12.55 -10.36
N VAL A 28 28.78 -12.58 -10.06
CA VAL A 28 27.84 -11.44 -10.01
C VAL A 28 26.54 -12.04 -9.50
N HIS A 29 26.03 -11.54 -8.36
CA HIS A 29 24.70 -11.93 -7.90
C HIS A 29 23.72 -11.27 -8.88
N GLU A 30 23.13 -12.13 -9.72
CA GLU A 30 21.90 -11.96 -10.48
C GLU A 30 21.71 -10.63 -11.23
N ASP A 31 21.54 -10.76 -12.55
CA ASP A 31 20.56 -10.00 -13.32
C ASP A 31 19.47 -9.44 -12.39
N SER A 32 19.52 -8.14 -12.12
CA SER A 32 18.66 -7.53 -11.13
C SER A 32 17.27 -7.37 -11.74
N GLU A 33 16.50 -8.46 -11.77
CA GLU A 33 15.13 -8.42 -11.28
C GLU A 33 15.17 -8.01 -9.79
N ASN A 34 15.67 -6.80 -9.52
CA ASN A 34 16.01 -6.26 -8.22
C ASN A 34 14.81 -6.49 -7.30
N GLY A 35 14.91 -7.44 -6.37
CA GLY A 35 13.79 -7.86 -5.54
C GLY A 35 13.28 -6.68 -4.71
N LEU A 36 12.32 -5.94 -5.27
CA LEU A 36 11.78 -4.76 -4.65
C LEU A 36 11.17 -5.15 -3.31
N ARG A 37 11.51 -4.41 -2.26
CA ARG A 37 10.91 -4.65 -0.95
C ARG A 37 9.41 -4.40 -1.04
N THR A 38 8.67 -5.12 -0.22
CA THR A 38 7.23 -4.92 -0.08
C THR A 38 6.88 -4.56 1.34
N TYR A 39 5.94 -3.63 1.47
CA TYR A 39 5.43 -3.12 2.73
C TYR A 39 3.94 -3.41 2.83
N ALA A 40 3.48 -3.73 4.03
CA ALA A 40 2.07 -3.97 4.31
C ALA A 40 1.38 -2.67 4.68
N VAL A 41 0.25 -2.38 4.01
CA VAL A 41 -0.68 -1.32 4.39
C VAL A 41 -1.94 -1.97 4.93
N THR A 42 -2.04 -2.02 6.25
CA THR A 42 -3.15 -2.61 7.01
C THR A 42 -4.20 -1.58 7.36
N TYR A 43 -5.47 -1.99 7.33
CA TYR A 43 -6.60 -1.17 7.73
C TYR A 43 -7.21 -1.71 9.02
N ASP A 44 -7.65 -0.80 9.90
CA ASP A 44 -8.32 -1.11 11.16
C ASP A 44 -9.60 -0.28 11.28
N GLY A 45 -10.73 -0.94 11.52
CA GLY A 45 -12.04 -0.29 11.61
C GLY A 45 -12.21 0.64 12.81
N ASN A 46 -11.27 0.64 13.77
CA ASN A 46 -11.16 1.55 14.90
C ASN A 46 -12.49 1.83 15.62
N GLY A 47 -13.14 0.77 16.09
CA GLY A 47 -14.43 0.85 16.76
C GLY A 47 -15.65 0.90 15.84
N ALA A 48 -15.49 0.55 14.55
CA ALA A 48 -16.62 0.31 13.65
C ALA A 48 -17.62 -0.67 14.28
N THR A 49 -18.90 -0.34 14.18
CA THR A 49 -20.01 -1.16 14.69
C THR A 49 -20.61 -2.07 13.61
N SER A 50 -20.37 -1.77 12.33
CA SER A 50 -20.83 -2.53 11.18
C SER A 50 -19.97 -2.23 9.94
N GLY A 51 -20.19 -3.01 8.88
CA GLY A 51 -19.37 -2.98 7.66
C GLY A 51 -18.17 -3.92 7.74
N THR A 52 -17.34 -3.90 6.71
CA THR A 52 -16.13 -4.73 6.60
C THR A 52 -14.91 -3.85 6.38
N VAL A 53 -13.83 -4.14 7.09
CA VAL A 53 -12.57 -3.41 6.92
C VAL A 53 -11.95 -3.83 5.58
N PRO A 54 -11.38 -2.91 4.78
CA PRO A 54 -10.69 -3.27 3.55
C PRO A 54 -9.56 -4.28 3.79
N GLU A 55 -9.28 -5.10 2.78
CA GLU A 55 -8.15 -6.03 2.84
C GLU A 55 -6.81 -5.29 2.87
N THR A 56 -5.83 -5.90 3.52
CA THR A 56 -4.45 -5.40 3.54
C THR A 56 -3.91 -5.28 2.12
N GLN A 57 -3.30 -4.14 1.81
CA GLN A 57 -2.61 -3.92 0.55
C GLN A 57 -1.11 -4.16 0.68
N THR A 58 -0.49 -4.53 -0.43
CA THR A 58 0.96 -4.64 -0.55
C THR A 58 1.47 -3.46 -1.36
N LYS A 59 2.34 -2.63 -0.76
CA LYS A 59 3.08 -1.57 -1.46
C LYS A 59 4.45 -2.11 -1.86
N THR A 60 4.85 -1.83 -3.09
CA THR A 60 6.19 -2.16 -3.60
C THR A 60 7.10 -0.93 -3.49
N GLU A 61 8.35 -1.14 -3.08
CA GLU A 61 9.36 -0.09 -2.92
C GLU A 61 9.46 0.80 -4.17
N GLY A 62 9.36 2.11 -3.99
CA GLY A 62 9.43 3.10 -5.07
C GLY A 62 8.18 3.18 -5.97
N ILE A 63 7.13 2.40 -5.70
CA ILE A 63 5.86 2.44 -6.43
C ILE A 63 4.76 3.02 -5.54
N ASP A 64 4.15 4.10 -5.98
CA ASP A 64 3.02 4.75 -5.29
C ASP A 64 1.84 3.78 -5.09
N LEU A 65 1.29 3.75 -3.87
CA LEU A 65 0.08 3.01 -3.54
C LEU A 65 -1.10 3.98 -3.40
N VAL A 66 -2.28 3.60 -3.89
CA VAL A 66 -3.51 4.34 -3.63
C VAL A 66 -4.22 3.72 -2.41
N ILE A 67 -4.43 4.53 -1.37
CA ILE A 67 -5.12 4.15 -0.15
C ILE A 67 -6.60 3.87 -0.47
N LEU A 68 -7.11 2.74 0.01
CA LEU A 68 -8.51 2.38 -0.13
C LEU A 68 -9.39 3.31 0.69
N GLY A 69 -10.55 3.67 0.16
CA GLY A 69 -11.56 4.39 0.93
C GLY A 69 -12.37 3.44 1.81
N ASN A 70 -13.58 3.87 2.16
CA ASN A 70 -14.54 3.03 2.87
C ASN A 70 -15.21 2.01 1.93
N THR A 71 -14.45 1.06 1.39
CA THR A 71 -14.95 0.11 0.37
C THR A 71 -15.87 -0.96 0.94
N GLY A 72 -15.85 -1.19 2.25
CA GLY A 72 -16.71 -2.17 2.93
C GLY A 72 -17.83 -1.53 3.74
N ASP A 73 -18.18 -0.27 3.46
CA ASP A 73 -19.28 0.46 4.11
C ASP A 73 -19.20 0.41 5.65
N LEU A 74 -18.00 0.64 6.19
CA LEU A 74 -17.77 0.79 7.62
C LEU A 74 -18.65 1.90 8.17
N THR A 75 -19.34 1.58 9.26
CA THR A 75 -20.21 2.50 9.97
C THR A 75 -19.97 2.38 11.46
N ARG A 76 -20.10 3.51 12.17
CA ARG A 76 -20.01 3.59 13.62
C ARG A 76 -21.21 4.37 14.14
N MET A 77 -21.94 3.79 15.09
CA MET A 77 -23.17 4.40 15.60
C MET A 77 -22.93 5.81 16.16
N GLY A 78 -23.53 6.81 15.54
CA GLY A 78 -23.42 8.22 15.95
C GLY A 78 -22.21 8.97 15.37
N ASP A 79 -21.41 8.34 14.51
CA ASP A 79 -20.24 8.95 13.87
C ASP A 79 -20.23 8.67 12.36
N ASP A 80 -19.70 9.61 11.57
CA ASP A 80 -19.42 9.44 10.14
C ASP A 80 -17.94 9.07 9.90
N PHE A 81 -17.68 8.25 8.90
CA PHE A 81 -16.32 7.93 8.46
C PHE A 81 -15.68 9.17 7.82
N ALA A 82 -14.63 9.67 8.45
CA ALA A 82 -13.93 10.90 8.03
C ALA A 82 -12.63 10.63 7.25
N GLY A 83 -12.27 9.36 7.06
CA GLY A 83 -11.01 8.94 6.43
C GLY A 83 -10.23 7.99 7.32
N TRP A 84 -8.96 7.83 7.02
CA TRP A 84 -8.02 7.01 7.78
C TRP A 84 -7.01 7.89 8.52
N ASN A 85 -6.46 7.40 9.63
CA ASN A 85 -5.40 8.05 10.37
C ASN A 85 -4.30 7.05 10.74
N THR A 86 -3.04 7.49 10.81
CA THR A 86 -1.92 6.62 11.21
C THR A 86 -1.88 6.29 12.70
N SER A 87 -2.79 6.84 13.49
CA SER A 87 -2.93 6.58 14.93
C SER A 87 -4.40 6.36 15.26
N SER A 88 -4.68 5.40 16.14
CA SER A 88 -6.06 5.06 16.58
C SER A 88 -6.77 6.22 17.25
N ASP A 89 -6.02 7.11 17.93
CA ASP A 89 -6.56 8.29 18.62
C ASP A 89 -6.82 9.48 17.66
N GLY A 90 -6.50 9.33 16.38
CA GLY A 90 -6.68 10.38 15.37
C GLY A 90 -5.64 11.52 15.41
N SER A 91 -4.57 11.37 16.20
CA SER A 91 -3.48 12.35 16.35
C SER A 91 -2.37 12.22 15.30
N GLY A 92 -2.42 11.16 14.50
CA GLY A 92 -1.47 10.88 13.43
C GLY A 92 -1.78 11.63 12.15
N THR A 93 -1.24 11.13 11.04
CA THR A 93 -1.46 11.72 9.71
C THR A 93 -2.78 11.23 9.13
N ASP A 94 -3.58 12.15 8.59
CA ASP A 94 -4.86 11.84 7.96
C ASP A 94 -4.66 11.43 6.49
N TYR A 95 -5.32 10.33 6.08
CA TYR A 95 -5.35 9.82 4.72
C TYR A 95 -6.80 9.63 4.26
N ALA A 96 -7.19 10.35 3.20
CA ALA A 96 -8.47 10.13 2.56
C ALA A 96 -8.43 8.87 1.67
N GLY A 97 -9.59 8.25 1.42
CA GLY A 97 -9.70 7.24 0.37
C GLY A 97 -9.33 7.83 -0.99
N GLY A 98 -8.47 7.13 -1.74
CA GLY A 98 -7.91 7.61 -3.00
C GLY A 98 -6.64 8.46 -2.85
N ALA A 99 -6.17 8.71 -1.63
CA ALA A 99 -4.90 9.39 -1.41
C ALA A 99 -3.72 8.51 -1.88
N VAL A 100 -2.65 9.16 -2.35
CA VAL A 100 -1.42 8.50 -2.75
C VAL A 100 -0.50 8.36 -1.54
N TYR A 101 0.03 7.16 -1.34
CA TYR A 101 1.01 6.81 -0.34
C TYR A 101 2.33 6.40 -0.99
N SER A 102 3.36 7.21 -0.76
CA SER A 102 4.67 7.09 -1.42
C SER A 102 5.76 6.53 -0.52
N ASP A 103 5.57 6.50 0.81
CA ASP A 103 6.63 6.07 1.73
C ASP A 103 6.87 4.55 1.70
N ASP A 104 8.13 4.16 1.69
CA ASP A 104 8.57 2.76 1.66
C ASP A 104 8.66 2.19 3.08
N THR A 105 7.51 2.13 3.77
CA THR A 105 7.38 1.59 5.12
C THR A 105 6.02 0.94 5.36
N ASP A 106 5.96 0.04 6.36
CA ASP A 106 4.71 -0.57 6.79
C ASP A 106 3.80 0.48 7.43
N LEU A 107 2.51 0.43 7.10
CA LEU A 107 1.54 1.42 7.54
C LEU A 107 0.31 0.72 8.10
N THR A 108 -0.13 1.15 9.28
CA THR A 108 -1.46 0.80 9.81
C THR A 108 -2.33 2.04 9.82
N LEU A 109 -3.49 1.92 9.18
CA LEU A 109 -4.47 2.98 9.01
C LEU A 109 -5.72 2.66 9.83
N TYR A 110 -6.03 3.53 10.76
CA TYR A 110 -7.19 3.44 11.65
C TYR A 110 -8.32 4.30 11.11
N ALA A 111 -9.54 3.78 11.07
CA ALA A 111 -10.70 4.56 10.66
C ALA A 111 -10.85 5.77 11.60
N LYS A 112 -10.91 6.96 11.02
CA LYS A 112 -11.17 8.20 11.73
C LYS A 112 -12.67 8.48 11.67
N TRP A 113 -13.23 8.74 12.84
CA TRP A 113 -14.66 8.95 13.01
C TRP A 113 -14.91 10.40 13.41
N MET A 114 -15.86 11.05 12.74
CA MET A 114 -16.35 12.37 13.12
C MET A 114 -17.74 12.24 13.74
N PRO A 115 -17.97 12.74 14.96
CA PRO A 115 -19.28 12.65 15.58
C PRO A 115 -20.31 13.41 14.76
N LEU A 116 -21.42 12.73 14.49
CA LEU A 116 -22.62 13.38 13.98
C LEU A 116 -23.10 14.30 15.10
N TYR A 117 -23.04 15.61 14.86
CA TYR A 117 -23.61 16.56 15.81
C TYR A 117 -25.11 16.28 15.90
N GLN A 118 -25.55 15.67 17.01
CA GLN A 118 -26.96 15.53 17.33
C GLN A 118 -27.49 16.93 17.61
N ILE A 119 -28.22 17.51 16.66
CA ILE A 119 -29.01 18.71 16.92
C ILE A 119 -30.11 18.32 17.89
N GLY A 120 -29.96 18.71 19.16
CA GLY A 120 -31.05 18.73 20.11
C GLY A 120 -30.66 18.31 21.52
N ASP A 121 -30.28 19.29 22.34
CA ASP A 121 -30.78 19.43 23.71
C ASP A 121 -30.64 20.93 24.09
N ALA A 122 -31.72 21.68 23.86
CA ALA A 122 -31.95 23.04 24.35
C ALA A 122 -33.30 23.07 25.08
#